data_AF-A0A7Z9WLX5-F1
#
_entry.id   AF-A0A7Z9WLX5-F1
#
_cell.length_a   1.000
_cell.length_b   1.000
_cell.length_c   1.000
_cell.angle_alpha   90.00
_cell.angle_beta   90.00
_cell.angle_gamma   90.00
#
_symmetry.space_group_name_H-M   'P 1'
#
loop_
_entity.id
_entity.type
_entity.pdbx_description
1 polymer ?
#
loop_
_entity_poly.entity_id
_entity_poly.type
_entity_poly.pdbx_seq_one_letter_code
_entity_poly.pdbx_strand_id
1 'polypeptide(L)'
;GRRGKPAEKVAEEACRQFVEYHRSGACLEGHLADQLILPLALASGPSAFTTCRITQHLLTNVWVVEQFLDVRFEVEGEEGEAGRVKIG
;
A
#
# COMPACT_ATOMS: atom_id res chain seq x y z
N GLY A 1 -6.30 3.70 -19.33
CA GLY A 1 -6.43 3.27 -20.74
C GLY A 1 -5.13 3.51 -21.49
N ARG A 2 -4.99 3.01 -22.73
CA ARG A 2 -3.87 3.34 -23.64
C ARG A 2 -4.35 3.23 -25.09
N ARG A 3 -3.73 3.94 -26.03
CA ARG A 3 -4.09 3.89 -27.45
C ARG A 3 -4.10 2.44 -27.95
N GLY A 4 -5.19 2.02 -28.60
CA GLY A 4 -5.35 0.65 -29.14
C GLY A 4 -5.78 -0.41 -28.13
N LYS A 5 -5.99 -0.08 -26.85
CA LYS A 5 -6.55 -1.02 -25.86
C LYS A 5 -8.09 -0.88 -25.80
N PRO A 6 -8.86 -1.98 -25.97
CA PRO A 6 -10.30 -1.97 -25.84
C PRO A 6 -10.77 -1.48 -24.47
N ALA A 7 -11.92 -0.79 -24.42
CA ALA A 7 -12.50 -0.27 -23.19
C ALA A 7 -12.85 -1.39 -22.21
N GLU A 8 -13.31 -2.53 -22.72
CA GLU A 8 -13.64 -3.75 -21.97
C GLU A 8 -12.41 -4.28 -21.23
N LYS A 9 -11.24 -4.32 -21.89
CA LYS A 9 -9.99 -4.73 -21.24
C LYS A 9 -9.53 -3.72 -20.18
N VAL A 10 -9.81 -2.43 -20.36
CA VAL A 10 -9.52 -1.41 -19.34
C VAL A 10 -10.40 -1.66 -18.10
N ALA A 11 -11.70 -1.89 -18.32
CA ALA A 11 -12.64 -2.17 -17.24
C ALA A 11 -12.32 -3.49 -16.54
N GLU A 12 -12.03 -4.56 -17.28
CA GLU A 12 -11.70 -5.87 -16.73
C GLU A 12 -10.49 -5.81 -15.77
N GLU A 13 -9.41 -5.14 -16.18
CA GLU A 13 -8.23 -5.01 -15.33
C GLU A 13 -8.50 -4.21 -14.05
N ALA A 14 -9.24 -3.11 -14.15
CA ALA A 14 -9.61 -2.30 -13.00
C ALA A 14 -10.52 -3.07 -12.03
N CYS A 15 -11.54 -3.75 -12.57
CA CYS A 15 -12.44 -4.60 -11.77
C CYS A 15 -11.68 -5.75 -11.11
N ARG A 16 -10.73 -6.38 -11.80
CA ARG A 16 -9.92 -7.46 -11.23
C ARG A 16 -9.10 -6.98 -10.04
N GLN A 17 -8.39 -5.85 -10.18
CA GLN A 17 -7.62 -5.26 -9.08
C GLN A 17 -8.51 -4.89 -7.88
N PHE A 18 -9.66 -4.28 -8.16
CA PHE A 18 -10.63 -3.94 -7.12
C PHE A 18 -11.17 -5.18 -6.40
N VAL A 19 -11.53 -6.23 -7.13
CA VAL A 19 -12.06 -7.48 -6.55
C VAL A 19 -11.00 -8.21 -5.72
N GLU A 20 -9.74 -8.22 -6.16
CA GLU A 20 -8.63 -8.76 -5.39
C GLU A 20 -8.47 -8.04 -4.05
N TYR A 21 -8.43 -6.69 -4.07
CA TYR A 21 -8.43 -5.88 -2.86
C TYR A 21 -9.67 -6.16 -1.99
N HIS A 22 -10.86 -6.10 -2.57
CA HIS A 22 -12.12 -6.25 -1.82
C HIS A 22 -12.23 -7.60 -1.12
N ARG A 23 -11.72 -8.67 -1.75
CA ARG A 23 -11.72 -10.02 -1.17
C ARG A 23 -10.65 -10.22 -0.09
N SER A 24 -9.59 -9.43 -0.07
CA SER A 24 -8.52 -9.55 0.93
C SER A 24 -8.98 -9.18 2.34
N GLY A 25 -10.03 -8.36 2.48
CA GLY A 25 -10.46 -7.81 3.76
C GLY A 25 -9.48 -6.81 4.38
N ALA A 26 -8.41 -6.44 3.67
CA ALA A 26 -7.47 -5.43 4.11
C ALA A 26 -8.10 -4.03 4.13
N CYS A 27 -7.60 -3.16 5.00
CA CYS A 27 -8.04 -1.78 5.08
C CYS A 27 -7.69 -1.03 3.77
N LEU A 28 -6.47 -1.20 3.28
CA LEU A 28 -5.93 -0.48 2.14
C LEU A 28 -5.59 -1.40 0.95
N GLU A 29 -5.71 -0.83 -0.25
CA GLU A 29 -5.10 -1.41 -1.44
C GLU A 29 -3.61 -1.04 -1.52
N GLY A 30 -2.84 -1.78 -2.32
CA GLY A 30 -1.38 -1.69 -2.36
C GLY A 30 -0.84 -0.28 -2.63
N HIS A 31 -1.39 0.47 -3.59
CA HIS A 31 -0.87 1.80 -3.91
C HIS A 31 -1.21 2.84 -2.83
N LEU A 32 -2.40 2.79 -2.25
CA LEU A 32 -2.79 3.65 -1.14
C LEU A 32 -1.91 3.40 0.10
N ALA A 33 -1.53 2.15 0.35
CA ALA A 33 -0.59 1.81 1.41
C ALA A 33 0.77 2.51 1.22
N ASP A 34 1.30 2.55 0.00
CA ASP A 34 2.54 3.27 -0.33
C ASP A 34 2.42 4.77 -0.05
N GLN A 35 1.28 5.36 -0.44
CA GLN A 35 1.01 6.81 -0.37
C GLN A 35 0.85 7.30 1.07
N LEU A 36 0.38 6.45 1.99
CA LEU A 36 0.12 6.82 3.37
C LEU A 36 1.35 6.76 4.29
N ILE A 37 2.47 6.19 3.84
CA ILE A 37 3.69 6.08 4.66
C ILE A 37 4.14 7.45 5.21
N LEU A 38 4.33 8.45 4.34
CA LEU A 38 4.78 9.79 4.78
C LEU A 38 3.71 10.53 5.61
N PRO A 39 2.43 10.62 5.19
CA PRO A 39 1.39 11.23 6.00
C PRO A 39 1.27 10.64 7.40
N LEU A 40 1.36 9.31 7.55
CA LEU A 40 1.25 8.64 8.85
C LEU A 40 2.50 8.82 9.71
N ALA A 41 3.69 8.97 9.11
CA ALA A 41 4.91 9.33 9.85
C ALA A 41 4.86 10.75 10.43
N LEU A 42 4.10 11.65 9.82
CA LEU A 42 3.91 13.03 10.29
C LEU A 42 2.69 13.18 11.19
N ALA A 43 1.83 12.16 11.28
CA ALA A 43 0.65 12.17 12.12
C ALA A 43 1.05 12.15 13.60
N SER A 44 0.23 12.78 14.44
CA SER A 44 0.43 12.72 15.89
C SER A 44 -0.07 11.38 16.43
N GLY A 45 0.82 10.64 17.10
CA GLY A 45 0.50 9.38 17.77
C GLY A 45 0.66 8.13 16.90
N PRO A 46 0.49 6.94 17.50
CA PRO A 46 0.71 5.68 16.81
C PRO A 46 -0.33 5.46 15.71
N SER A 47 0.12 4.89 14.59
CA SER A 47 -0.73 4.56 13.45
C SER A 47 -0.53 3.12 13.01
N ALA A 48 -1.58 2.47 12.51
CA ALA A 48 -1.46 1.12 11.97
C ALA A 48 -2.51 0.86 10.89
N PHE A 49 -2.14 0.06 9.88
CA PHE A 49 -3.07 -0.38 8.83
C PHE A 49 -2.73 -1.78 8.31
N THR A 50 -3.68 -2.40 7.62
CA THR A 50 -3.46 -3.61 6.83
C THR A 50 -3.54 -3.28 5.34
N THR A 51 -2.74 -3.95 4.52
CA THR A 51 -2.74 -3.84 3.06
C THR A 51 -2.95 -5.20 2.42
N CYS A 52 -3.66 -5.24 1.29
CA CYS A 52 -3.83 -6.46 0.50
C CYS A 52 -2.54 -6.93 -0.17
N ARG A 53 -1.54 -6.04 -0.28
CA ARG A 53 -0.24 -6.33 -0.89
C ARG A 53 0.83 -5.38 -0.36
N ILE A 54 1.93 -5.91 0.15
CA ILE A 54 3.16 -5.16 0.38
C ILE A 54 3.84 -4.99 -0.97
N THR A 55 4.01 -3.74 -1.40
CA THR A 55 4.69 -3.43 -2.67
C THR A 55 6.15 -3.07 -2.39
N GLN A 56 7.01 -3.17 -3.41
CA GLN A 56 8.36 -2.62 -3.35
C GLN A 56 8.37 -1.11 -3.05
N HIS A 57 7.36 -0.37 -3.53
CA HIS A 57 7.22 1.06 -3.27
C HIS A 57 6.91 1.35 -1.79
N LEU A 58 6.09 0.51 -1.15
CA LEU A 58 5.84 0.56 0.30
C LEU A 58 7.16 0.47 1.06
N LEU A 59 7.93 -0.59 0.79
CA LEU A 59 9.18 -0.87 1.48
C LEU A 59 10.21 0.24 1.25
N THR A 60 10.29 0.75 0.02
CA THR A 60 11.18 1.88 -0.33
C THR A 60 10.75 3.15 0.39
N ASN A 61 9.45 3.47 0.43
CA ASN A 61 8.95 4.65 1.15
C ASN A 61 9.21 4.56 2.65
N VAL A 62 9.01 3.38 3.25
CA VAL A 62 9.35 3.13 4.66
C VAL A 62 10.83 3.43 4.89
N TRP A 63 11.71 2.80 4.11
CA TRP A 63 13.15 3.00 4.24
C TRP A 63 13.56 4.46 4.09
N VAL A 64 13.03 5.16 3.07
CA VAL A 64 13.33 6.58 2.82
C VAL A 64 12.88 7.43 4.01
N VAL A 65 11.64 7.25 4.49
CA VAL A 65 11.10 8.08 5.57
C VAL A 65 11.91 7.92 6.86
N GLU A 66 12.33 6.69 7.19
CA GLU A 66 13.21 6.42 8.34
C GLU A 66 14.60 7.08 8.24
N GLN A 67 15.04 7.49 7.03
CA GLN A 67 16.30 8.26 6.90
C GLN A 67 16.16 9.73 7.29
N PHE A 68 14.94 10.29 7.25
CA PHE A 68 14.70 11.72 7.43
C PHE A 68 13.92 12.06 8.70
N LEU A 69 13.09 11.15 9.20
CA LEU A 69 12.24 11.35 10.37
C LEU A 69 12.61 10.37 11.48
N ASP A 70 12.53 10.80 12.74
CA ASP A 70 12.75 9.96 13.92
C ASP A 70 11.49 9.12 14.21
N VAL A 71 11.22 8.16 13.32
CA VAL A 71 10.10 7.22 13.39
C VAL A 71 10.59 5.81 13.07
N ARG A 72 9.88 4.79 13.55
CA ARG A 72 10.11 3.40 13.16
C ARG A 72 8.86 2.79 12.57
N PHE A 73 9.04 2.01 11.52
CA PHE A 73 7.98 1.20 10.93
C PHE A 73 8.18 -0.28 11.28
N GLU A 74 7.09 -0.93 11.68
CA GLU A 74 7.02 -2.39 11.75
C GLU A 74 6.18 -2.89 10.57
N VAL A 75 6.81 -3.62 9.65
CA VAL A 75 6.14 -4.23 8.50
C VAL A 75 6.07 -5.74 8.72
N GLU A 76 4.85 -6.25 8.91
CA GLU A 76 4.55 -7.68 9.03
C GLU A 76 4.07 -8.20 7.67
N GLY A 77 4.83 -9.09 7.04
CA GLY A 77 4.53 -9.71 5.74
C GLY A 77 5.71 -9.63 4.76
N GLU A 78 5.59 -10.27 3.60
CA GLU A 78 6.61 -10.28 2.55
C GLU A 78 6.17 -9.48 1.31
N GLU A 79 7.13 -9.02 0.51
CA GLU A 79 6.83 -8.35 -0.75
C GLU A 79 5.96 -9.24 -1.65
N GLY A 80 4.84 -8.69 -2.14
CA GLY A 80 3.86 -9.40 -2.96
C GLY A 80 2.70 -10.01 -2.18
N GLU A 81 2.81 -10.13 -0.86
CA GLU A 81 1.79 -10.73 0.03
C GLU A 81 1.01 -9.67 0.82
N ALA A 82 -0.12 -10.08 1.39
CA ALA A 82 -0.85 -9.24 2.33
C ALA A 82 0.00 -8.96 3.59
N GLY A 83 -0.23 -7.81 4.22
CA GLY A 83 0.58 -7.42 5.36
C GLY A 83 -0.02 -6.36 6.26
N ARG A 84 0.68 -6.09 7.36
CA ARG A 84 0.34 -5.07 8.34
C ARG A 84 1.52 -4.11 8.51
N VAL A 85 1.22 -2.82 8.60
CA VAL A 85 2.20 -1.78 8.89
C VAL A 85 1.80 -1.07 10.18
N LYS A 86 2.75 -0.89 11.09
CA LYS A 86 2.61 -0.02 12.27
C LYS A 86 3.67 1.08 12.22
N ILE A 87 3.30 2.26 12.69
CA ILE A 87 4.15 3.44 12.84
C ILE A 87 4.15 3.83 14.32
N GLY A 88 5.32 3.92 14.93
CA GLY A 88 5.52 4.30 16.33
C GLY A 88 6.98 4.47 16.70
#